data_AF-A0ABD0QZV4-F1
#
_entry.id   AF-A0ABD0QZV4-F1
#
_cell.length_a   1.000
_cell.length_b   1.000
_cell.length_c   1.000
_cell.angle_alpha   90.00
_cell.angle_beta   90.00
_cell.angle_gamma   90.00
#
_symmetry.space_group_name_H-M   'P 1'
#
loop_
_entity.id
_entity.type
_entity.pdbx_description
1 polymer ?
#
loop_
_entity_poly.entity_id
_entity_poly.type
_entity_poly.pdbx_seq_one_letter_code
_entity_poly.pdbx_strand_id
1 'polypeptide(L)'
;NTAGIRTQRSGFNRQEQNVYLLPILVVDSGPPALSSTGTLTIHVCGCDTDGAIQSCNATAYVMSAALSPGALIALLVCILILI
;
A
#
# COMPACT_ATOMS: atom_id res chain seq x y z
N ASN A 1 -8.74 -22.33 16.69
CA ASN A 1 -9.29 -20.97 16.59
C ASN A 1 -8.70 -20.27 15.37
N THR A 2 -9.44 -20.26 14.27
CA THR A 2 -9.05 -19.56 13.04
C THR A 2 -10.26 -18.81 12.51
N ALA A 3 -10.06 -17.55 12.11
CA ALA A 3 -11.05 -16.74 11.43
C ALA A 3 -10.54 -16.42 10.02
N GLY A 4 -11.46 -16.36 9.04
CA GLY A 4 -11.14 -16.02 7.67
C GLY A 4 -11.89 -14.76 7.24
N ILE A 5 -11.27 -13.97 6.38
CA ILE A 5 -11.86 -12.76 5.81
C ILE A 5 -12.07 -13.00 4.32
N ARG A 6 -13.29 -12.75 3.85
CA ARG A 6 -13.67 -12.86 2.43
C ARG A 6 -14.36 -11.59 2.00
N THR A 7 -14.05 -11.15 0.79
CA THR A 7 -14.67 -9.99 0.17
C THR A 7 -15.96 -10.41 -0.54
N GLN A 8 -17.08 -9.71 -0.31
CA GLN A 8 -18.35 -9.99 -1.00
C GLN A 8 -18.50 -9.26 -2.35
N ARG A 9 -17.69 -8.23 -2.59
CA ARG A 9 -17.70 -7.44 -3.83
C ARG A 9 -16.72 -8.00 -4.86
N SER A 10 -17.06 -7.84 -6.14
CA SER A 10 -16.29 -8.39 -7.28
C SER A 10 -14.95 -7.69 -7.53
N GLY A 11 -14.77 -6.45 -7.04
CA GLY A 11 -13.53 -5.71 -7.24
C GLY A 11 -13.43 -4.47 -6.37
N PHE A 12 -12.22 -3.95 -6.26
CA PHE A 12 -11.87 -2.76 -5.48
C PHE A 12 -11.21 -1.73 -6.37
N ASN A 13 -11.64 -0.46 -6.27
CA ASN A 13 -10.98 0.65 -6.94
C ASN A 13 -10.08 1.37 -5.94
N ARG A 14 -8.76 1.22 -6.12
CA ARG A 14 -7.76 1.82 -5.25
C ARG A 14 -7.78 3.36 -5.29
N GLN A 15 -8.27 3.97 -6.38
CA GLN A 15 -8.40 5.43 -6.50
C GLN A 15 -9.58 5.98 -5.70
N GLU A 16 -10.64 5.18 -5.52
CA GLU A 16 -11.78 5.56 -4.67
C GLU A 16 -11.47 5.33 -3.20
N GLN A 17 -10.89 4.18 -2.86
CA GLN A 17 -10.53 3.85 -1.49
C GLN A 17 -9.44 2.75 -1.46
N ASN A 18 -8.30 3.09 -0.87
CA ASN A 18 -7.15 2.18 -0.76
C ASN A 18 -6.97 1.56 0.64
N VAL A 19 -7.72 2.04 1.64
CA VAL A 19 -7.67 1.55 3.02
C VAL A 19 -9.07 1.34 3.58
N TYR A 20 -9.30 0.16 4.16
CA TYR A 20 -10.49 -0.20 4.91
C TYR A 20 -10.11 -0.54 6.35
N LEU A 21 -10.79 0.07 7.32
CA LEU A 21 -10.61 -0.22 8.74
C LEU A 21 -11.74 -1.14 9.20
N LEU A 22 -11.40 -2.39 9.53
CA LEU A 22 -12.35 -3.41 9.93
C LEU A 22 -12.25 -3.64 11.46
N PRO A 23 -13.22 -3.21 12.27
CA PRO A 23 -13.24 -3.55 13.69
C PRO A 23 -13.45 -5.05 13.88
N ILE A 24 -12.68 -5.65 14.80
CA ILE A 24 -12.75 -7.07 15.16
C ILE A 24 -13.01 -7.21 16.65
N LEU A 25 -13.84 -8.20 17.02
CA LEU A 25 -14.11 -8.60 18.40
C LEU A 25 -13.65 -10.04 18.58
N VAL A 26 -12.83 -10.29 19.58
CA VAL A 26 -12.40 -11.64 19.99
C VAL A 26 -12.99 -11.94 21.35
N VAL A 27 -13.64 -13.09 21.48
CA VAL A 27 -14.26 -13.57 22.72
C VAL A 27 -13.71 -14.95 23.05
N ASP A 28 -13.28 -15.17 24.28
CA ASP A 28 -12.87 -16.49 24.74
C ASP A 28 -14.08 -17.36 25.14
N SER A 29 -13.83 -18.63 25.46
CA SER A 29 -14.85 -19.57 25.91
C SER A 29 -14.82 -19.82 27.42
N GLY A 30 -14.20 -18.92 28.20
CA GLY A 30 -14.03 -19.09 29.65
C GLY A 30 -15.30 -18.77 30.45
N PRO A 31 -15.40 -19.21 31.73
CA PRO A 31 -16.37 -18.68 32.69
C PRO A 31 -15.67 -17.82 33.77
N PRO A 32 -15.87 -16.48 33.82
CA PRO A 32 -16.64 -15.68 32.88
C PRO A 32 -15.89 -15.50 31.55
N ALA A 33 -16.66 -15.29 30.47
CA ALA A 33 -16.08 -15.05 29.16
C ALA A 33 -15.49 -13.64 29.12
N LEU A 34 -14.30 -13.50 28.55
CA LEU A 34 -13.64 -12.22 28.35
C LEU A 34 -13.57 -11.88 26.86
N SER A 35 -13.59 -10.59 26.55
CA SER A 35 -13.52 -10.11 25.17
C SER A 35 -12.56 -8.94 25.00
N SER A 36 -12.00 -8.82 23.79
CA SER A 36 -11.16 -7.70 23.38
C SER A 36 -11.54 -7.23 21.98
N THR A 37 -11.48 -5.91 21.76
CA THR A 37 -11.76 -5.27 20.48
C THR A 37 -10.46 -4.77 19.86
N GLY A 38 -10.30 -4.97 18.56
CA GLY A 38 -9.19 -4.44 17.78
C GLY A 38 -9.66 -3.90 16.43
N THR A 39 -8.72 -3.38 15.64
CA THR A 39 -8.98 -2.93 14.28
C THR A 39 -7.99 -3.57 13.33
N LEU A 40 -8.50 -4.18 12.26
CA LEU A 40 -7.71 -4.70 11.16
C LEU A 40 -7.70 -3.68 10.01
N THR A 41 -6.50 -3.24 9.63
CA THR A 41 -6.31 -2.35 8.48
C THR A 41 -6.10 -3.19 7.21
N ILE A 42 -7.02 -3.06 6.25
CA ILE A 42 -6.98 -3.76 4.96
C ILE A 42 -6.56 -2.76 3.88
N HIS A 43 -5.47 -3.08 3.16
CA HIS A 43 -4.99 -2.28 2.05
C HIS A 43 -5.42 -2.88 0.71
N VAL A 44 -5.95 -2.05 -0.19
CA VAL A 44 -6.18 -2.43 -1.58
C VAL A 44 -4.91 -2.24 -2.38
N CYS A 45 -4.39 -3.32 -2.94
CA CYS A 45 -3.24 -3.28 -3.83
C CYS A 45 -3.67 -3.03 -5.29
N GLY A 46 -2.79 -2.42 -6.07
CA GLY A 46 -2.87 -2.48 -7.53
C GLY A 46 -2.34 -3.83 -8.01
N CYS A 47 -3.07 -4.48 -8.91
CA CYS A 47 -2.70 -5.74 -9.53
C CYS A 47 -2.73 -5.62 -11.06
N ASP A 48 -1.98 -6.48 -11.75
CA ASP A 48 -2.09 -6.63 -13.20
C ASP A 48 -3.30 -7.51 -13.60
N THR A 49 -3.42 -7.80 -14.90
CA THR A 49 -4.52 -8.61 -15.46
C THR A 49 -4.53 -10.06 -14.98
N ASP A 50 -3.38 -10.59 -14.56
CA ASP A 50 -3.25 -11.95 -14.04
C ASP A 50 -3.45 -11.99 -12.51
N GLY A 51 -3.71 -10.83 -11.90
CA GLY A 51 -3.91 -10.67 -10.47
C GLY A 51 -2.61 -10.60 -9.67
N ALA A 52 -1.45 -10.51 -10.33
CA ALA A 52 -0.18 -10.33 -9.64
C ALA A 52 -0.10 -8.92 -9.05
N ILE A 53 0.34 -8.85 -7.80
CA ILE A 53 0.43 -7.61 -7.04
C ILE A 53 1.53 -6.74 -7.63
N GLN A 54 1.18 -5.52 -8.04
CA GLN A 54 2.14 -4.52 -8.52
C GLN A 54 2.47 -3.46 -7.46
N SER A 55 1.52 -3.13 -6.57
CA SER A 55 1.76 -2.11 -5.54
C SER A 55 0.76 -2.18 -4.38
N CYS A 56 1.23 -2.25 -3.13
CA CYS A 56 0.40 -2.31 -1.90
C CYS A 56 0.55 -1.13 -0.92
N ASN A 57 1.22 -0.04 -1.34
CA ASN A 57 1.71 1.10 -0.53
C ASN A 57 2.90 0.76 0.39
N ALA A 58 4.05 1.34 0.08
CA ALA A 58 4.69 2.28 1.00
C ALA A 58 4.41 3.67 0.42
N THR A 59 4.52 4.74 1.20
CA THR A 59 4.79 6.06 0.62
C THR A 59 5.77 5.87 -0.53
N ALA A 60 5.41 6.29 -1.76
CA ALA A 60 6.48 6.73 -2.61
C ALA A 60 7.10 7.85 -1.80
N TYR A 61 8.23 7.60 -1.15
CA TYR A 61 9.30 8.56 -1.33
C TYR A 61 9.41 8.66 -2.86
N VAL A 62 8.61 9.54 -3.45
CA VAL A 62 9.15 10.43 -4.45
C VAL A 62 10.32 11.06 -3.72
N MET A 63 11.44 10.33 -3.73
CA MET A 63 12.71 10.97 -3.94
C MET A 63 12.46 11.63 -5.28
N SER A 64 11.92 12.85 -5.23
CA SER A 64 12.02 13.77 -6.34
C SER A 64 13.50 13.69 -6.66
N ALA A 65 13.84 12.96 -7.72
CA ALA A 65 15.16 13.00 -8.30
C ALA A 65 15.24 14.37 -8.96
N ALA A 66 15.17 15.42 -8.14
CA ALA A 66 15.63 16.73 -8.52
C ALA A 66 17.13 16.53 -8.65
N LEU A 67 17.58 16.32 -9.88
CA LEU A 67 19.01 16.36 -10.17
C LEU A 67 19.52 17.68 -9.58
N SER A 68 20.62 17.60 -8.82
CA SER A 68 21.21 18.80 -8.27
C SER A 68 21.52 19.78 -9.41
N PRO A 69 21.52 21.10 -9.16
CA PRO A 69 21.92 22.07 -10.17
C PRO A 69 23.29 21.74 -10.80
N GLY A 70 24.21 21.17 -10.02
CA GLY A 70 25.51 20.70 -10.51
C GLY A 70 25.41 19.52 -11.49
N ALA A 71 24.52 18.56 -11.26
CA ALA A 71 24.31 17.43 -12.17
C ALA A 71 23.72 17.90 -13.52
N LEU A 72 22.82 18.90 -13.50
CA LEU A 72 22.28 19.51 -14.71
C LEU A 72 23.37 20.25 -15.51
N ILE A 73 24.23 21.02 -14.84
CA ILE A 73 25.36 21.71 -15.49
C ILE A 73 26.33 20.68 -16.09
N ALA A 74 26.67 19.62 -15.37
CA ALA A 74 27.57 18.58 -15.85
C ALA A 74 27.02 17.87 -17.11
N LEU A 75 25.71 17.56 -17.13
CA LEU A 75 25.05 16.99 -18.31
C LEU A 75 25.08 17.93 -19.51
N LEU A 76 24.80 19.23 -19.30
CA LEU A 76 24.86 20.23 -20.37
C LEU A 76 26.27 20.38 -20.96
N VAL A 77 27.29 20.46 -20.10
CA VAL A 77 28.69 20.54 -20.53
C VAL A 77 29.10 19.29 -21.29
N CYS A 78 28.70 18.11 -20.82
CA CYS A 78 28.99 16.84 -21.50
C CYS A 78 28.42 16.81 -22.92
N ILE A 79 27.17 17.25 -23.09
CA ILE A 79 26.53 17.37 -24.41
C ILE A 79 27.32 18.34 -25.30
N LEU A 80 27.68 19.53 -24.81
CA LEU A 80 28.42 20.53 -25.60
C LEU A 80 29.80 20.08 -26.06
N ILE A 81 30.47 19.20 -25.31
CA ILE A 81 31.79 18.65 -25.69
C ILE A 81 31.66 17.51 -26.70
N LEU A 82 30.53 16.79 -26.67
CA LEU A 82 30.28 15.64 -27.55
C LEU A 82 29.75 16.03 -28.94
N ILE A 83 29.27 17.26 -29.11
CA ILE A 83 28.83 17.82 -30.41
C ILE A 83 30.04 18.45 -31.12
#